data_AF-A0A843GAP4-F1
#
_entry.id   AF-A0A843GAP4-F1
#
_cell.length_a   1.000
_cell.length_b   1.000
_cell.length_c   1.000
_cell.angle_alpha   90.00
_cell.angle_beta   90.00
_cell.angle_gamma   90.00
#
_symmetry.space_group_name_H-M   'P 1'
#
loop_
_entity.id
_entity.type
_entity.pdbx_description
1 polymer ?
#
loop_
_entity_poly.entity_id
_entity_poly.type
_entity_poly.pdbx_seq_one_letter_code
_entity_poly.pdbx_strand_id
1 'polypeptide(L)'
;MLTIKIPVQNIEATRQIVLKHKIIDHDYKIKIEKGYGHIPIKADADEDLLNQVIAEAKDEIIKENEKYTIEIVDMDEESDLETVKRYPRSMTELLQGKLTEEEIEELKKSFDIIGDVVILEIPEDLEAHKKEIGEAALQFTKRKTVYMKRSAVKGVTRVRELELLAGEDNPITIHKEHGTRLKLDVKNVYFSPRLATERKRVQEATNDGEEILDMFAGIGPFPIVIAKEKNVNITAVDINEYAIKYLNENIKLNKLKDNAHITAICGDTNEVASNELKGKKFDRLIM
;
A
#
# COMPACT_ATOMS: atom_id res chain seq x y z
N MET A 1 5.45 33.51 11.37
CA MET A 1 5.76 32.72 10.17
C MET A 1 5.94 33.62 8.96
N LEU A 2 6.99 33.42 8.16
CA LEU A 2 7.24 34.23 6.97
C LEU A 2 6.31 33.86 5.80
N THR A 3 5.74 34.87 5.14
CA THR A 3 4.95 34.70 3.93
C THR A 3 5.37 35.70 2.86
N ILE A 4 5.26 35.31 1.60
CA ILE A 4 5.35 36.24 0.47
C ILE A 4 3.93 36.73 0.16
N LYS A 5 3.67 38.01 0.44
CA LYS A 5 2.42 38.69 0.14
C LYS A 5 2.48 39.25 -1.28
N ILE A 6 1.47 38.91 -2.09
CA ILE A 6 1.43 39.30 -3.50
C ILE A 6 0.01 39.42 -4.03
N PRO A 7 -0.28 40.26 -5.05
CA PRO A 7 -1.61 40.30 -5.67
C PRO A 7 -2.08 38.93 -6.16
N VAL A 8 -3.37 38.62 -5.98
CA VAL A 8 -3.94 37.28 -6.25
C VAL A 8 -3.65 36.76 -7.66
N GLN A 9 -3.67 37.65 -8.66
CA GLN A 9 -3.39 37.33 -10.06
C GLN A 9 -1.98 36.78 -10.32
N ASN A 10 -1.04 37.04 -9.41
CA ASN A 10 0.38 36.68 -9.55
C ASN A 10 0.79 35.50 -8.64
N ILE A 11 -0.16 34.90 -7.92
CA ILE A 11 0.11 33.82 -6.96
C ILE A 11 0.78 32.64 -7.65
N GLU A 12 0.24 32.16 -8.77
CA GLU A 12 0.73 30.92 -9.38
C GLU A 12 2.16 31.07 -9.94
N ALA A 13 2.44 32.18 -10.63
CA ALA A 13 3.79 32.49 -11.12
C ALA A 13 4.80 32.52 -9.95
N THR A 14 4.49 33.25 -8.88
CA THR A 14 5.37 33.33 -7.71
C THR A 14 5.52 31.98 -7.00
N ARG A 15 4.43 31.23 -6.88
CA ARG A 15 4.44 29.89 -6.29
C ARG A 15 5.38 28.95 -7.03
N GLN A 16 5.43 28.99 -8.36
CA GLN A 16 6.36 28.18 -9.16
C GLN A 16 7.82 28.51 -8.88
N ILE A 17 8.14 29.80 -8.70
CA ILE A 17 9.49 30.27 -8.35
C ILE A 17 9.87 29.81 -6.94
N VAL A 18 8.98 29.98 -5.97
CA VAL A 18 9.19 29.55 -4.58
C VAL A 18 9.36 28.02 -4.50
N LEU A 19 8.59 27.26 -5.31
CA LEU A 19 8.74 25.80 -5.45
C LEU A 19 10.09 25.42 -6.06
N LYS A 20 10.52 26.09 -7.13
CA LYS A 20 11.81 25.88 -7.80
C LYS A 20 12.98 26.03 -6.82
N HIS A 21 12.91 27.01 -5.93
CA HIS A 21 13.93 27.28 -4.91
C HIS A 21 13.75 26.49 -3.61
N LYS A 22 12.71 25.65 -3.51
CA LYS A 22 12.45 24.74 -2.37
C LYS A 22 12.29 25.43 -1.00
N ILE A 23 11.93 26.71 -1.02
CA ILE A 23 11.71 27.52 0.19
C ILE A 23 10.24 27.59 0.62
N ILE A 24 9.32 27.01 -0.17
CA ILE A 24 7.90 26.97 0.22
C ILE A 24 7.74 26.13 1.50
N ASP A 25 6.94 26.65 2.42
CA ASP A 25 6.49 25.89 3.57
C ASP A 25 5.18 25.17 3.21
N HIS A 26 5.27 23.84 3.14
CA HIS A 26 4.15 22.99 2.78
C HIS A 26 3.22 22.67 3.97
N ASP A 27 3.55 23.11 5.19
CA ASP A 27 2.77 22.82 6.41
C ASP A 27 1.53 23.72 6.48
N TYR A 28 1.52 24.80 5.72
CA TYR A 28 0.48 25.82 5.73
C TYR A 28 -0.13 26.02 4.34
N LYS A 29 -1.41 26.37 4.30
CA LYS A 29 -2.12 26.71 3.07
C LYS A 29 -1.76 28.13 2.62
N ILE A 30 -1.76 28.35 1.31
CA ILE A 30 -1.77 29.71 0.76
C ILE A 30 -3.09 30.36 1.15
N LYS A 31 -3.03 31.49 1.86
CA LYS A 31 -4.21 32.28 2.23
C LYS A 31 -4.44 33.38 1.23
N ILE A 32 -5.71 33.66 0.92
CA ILE A 32 -6.11 34.80 0.11
C ILE A 32 -6.92 35.74 1.00
N GLU A 33 -6.47 36.98 1.14
CA GLU A 33 -7.13 37.99 1.94
C GLU A 33 -7.02 39.38 1.28
N LYS A 34 -8.13 40.13 1.23
CA LYS A 34 -8.17 41.53 0.76
C LYS A 34 -7.50 41.76 -0.61
N GLY A 35 -7.59 40.79 -1.53
CA GLY A 35 -7.01 40.88 -2.88
C GLY A 35 -5.53 40.49 -2.98
N TYR A 36 -4.93 39.99 -1.89
CA TYR A 36 -3.56 39.48 -1.85
C TYR A 36 -3.55 38.00 -1.48
N GLY A 37 -2.63 37.24 -2.08
CA GLY A 37 -2.23 35.92 -1.64
C GLY A 37 -1.01 35.98 -0.75
N HIS A 38 -0.98 35.12 0.26
CA HIS A 38 0.12 34.93 1.20
C HIS A 38 0.68 33.53 1.01
N ILE A 39 1.85 33.43 0.39
CA ILE A 39 2.53 32.16 0.12
C ILE A 39 3.46 31.85 1.30
N PRO A 40 3.22 30.77 2.06
CA PRO A 40 4.04 30.43 3.21
C PRO A 40 5.43 29.96 2.79
N ILE A 41 6.46 30.47 3.45
CA ILE A 41 7.86 30.13 3.21
C ILE A 41 8.53 29.70 4.51
N LYS A 42 9.56 28.85 4.41
CA LYS A 42 10.25 28.33 5.58
C LYS A 42 10.99 29.46 6.30
N ALA A 43 10.87 29.51 7.62
CA ALA A 43 11.46 30.55 8.45
C ALA A 43 13.01 30.51 8.49
N ASP A 44 13.62 29.38 8.10
CA ASP A 44 15.07 29.17 8.05
C ASP A 44 15.68 29.48 6.66
N ALA A 45 14.91 30.02 5.72
CA ALA A 45 15.40 30.39 4.41
C ALA A 45 16.43 31.53 4.51
N ASP A 46 17.57 31.34 3.85
CA ASP A 46 18.66 32.33 3.77
C ASP A 46 18.18 33.66 3.15
N GLU A 47 18.61 34.79 3.72
CA GLU A 47 18.19 36.13 3.28
C GLU A 47 18.59 36.40 1.82
N ASP A 48 19.76 35.93 1.39
CA ASP A 48 20.23 36.07 0.02
C ASP A 48 19.34 35.29 -0.96
N LEU A 49 18.92 34.09 -0.57
CA LEU A 49 18.01 33.25 -1.35
C LEU A 49 16.60 33.86 -1.43
N LEU A 50 16.11 34.45 -0.33
CA LEU A 50 14.84 35.17 -0.30
C LEU A 50 14.86 36.38 -1.24
N ASN A 51 15.94 37.16 -1.21
CA ASN A 51 16.14 38.30 -2.09
C ASN A 51 16.19 37.88 -3.57
N GLN A 52 16.87 36.77 -3.88
CA GLN A 52 16.89 36.20 -5.22
C GLN A 52 15.50 35.78 -5.70
N VAL A 53 14.74 35.06 -4.85
CA VAL A 53 13.38 34.62 -5.18
C VAL A 53 12.46 35.82 -5.44
N ILE A 54 12.57 36.87 -4.63
CA ILE A 54 11.80 38.11 -4.84
C ILE A 54 12.19 38.76 -6.17
N ALA A 55 13.48 38.84 -6.50
CA ALA A 55 13.93 39.42 -7.76
C ALA A 55 13.41 38.64 -8.97
N GLU A 56 13.52 37.31 -8.95
CA GLU A 56 12.97 36.44 -10.00
C GLU A 56 11.44 36.62 -10.12
N ALA A 57 10.72 36.68 -9.01
CA ALA A 57 9.28 36.89 -9.01
C ALA A 57 8.89 38.27 -9.55
N LYS A 58 9.63 39.32 -9.21
CA LYS A 58 9.43 40.66 -9.79
C LYS A 58 9.63 40.63 -11.29
N ASP A 59 10.72 40.04 -11.78
CA ASP A 59 11.05 39.98 -13.21
C ASP A 59 10.00 39.22 -14.03
N GLU A 60 9.44 38.15 -13.47
CA GLU A 60 8.39 37.36 -14.12
C GLU A 60 7.04 38.10 -14.13
N ILE A 61 6.71 38.80 -13.05
CA ILE A 61 5.45 39.56 -12.94
C ILE A 61 5.46 40.86 -13.75
N ILE A 62 6.61 41.55 -13.84
CA ILE A 62 6.76 42.75 -14.71
C ILE A 62 6.38 42.42 -16.15
N LYS A 63 6.72 41.22 -16.62
CA LYS A 63 6.40 40.78 -17.99
C LYS A 63 4.90 40.59 -18.20
N GLU A 64 4.14 40.35 -17.14
CA GLU A 64 2.72 40.02 -17.22
C GLU A 64 1.79 41.17 -16.79
N ASN A 65 2.17 42.03 -15.84
CA ASN A 65 1.33 43.12 -15.32
C ASN A 65 2.16 44.28 -14.73
N GLU A 66 1.93 45.52 -15.21
CA GLU A 66 2.68 46.74 -14.85
C GLU A 66 2.52 47.21 -13.38
N LYS A 67 1.70 46.55 -12.55
CA LYS A 67 1.40 46.97 -11.18
C LYS A 67 1.61 45.82 -10.18
N TYR A 68 2.62 45.89 -9.32
CA TYR A 68 2.82 44.91 -8.26
C TYR A 68 3.55 45.46 -7.03
N THR A 69 3.29 44.80 -5.89
CA THR A 69 3.98 44.94 -4.61
C THR A 69 4.24 43.51 -4.14
N ILE A 70 5.51 43.16 -3.87
CA ILE A 70 5.90 41.89 -3.26
C ILE A 70 6.55 42.24 -1.93
N GLU A 71 5.98 41.74 -0.85
CA GLU A 71 6.46 41.99 0.51
C GLU A 71 6.62 40.66 1.23
N ILE A 72 7.69 40.51 2.01
CA ILE A 72 7.75 39.45 3.01
C ILE A 72 7.02 39.97 4.24
N VAL A 73 6.02 39.22 4.69
CA VAL A 73 5.19 39.57 5.84
C VAL A 73 5.27 38.44 6.86
N ASP A 74 5.55 38.80 8.10
CA ASP A 74 5.42 37.89 9.23
C ASP A 74 3.94 37.80 9.64
N MET A 75 3.38 36.60 9.63
CA MET A 75 2.00 36.31 10.01
C MET A 75 1.98 35.37 11.22
N ASP A 76 1.03 35.56 12.13
CA ASP A 76 0.90 34.76 13.34
C ASP A 76 0.39 33.34 13.01
N GLU A 77 1.11 32.29 13.45
CA GLU A 77 0.87 30.88 13.08
C GLU A 77 -0.50 30.35 13.48
N GLU A 78 -1.06 30.83 14.60
CA GLU A 78 -2.32 30.32 15.17
C GLU A 78 -3.57 31.08 14.71
N SER A 79 -3.44 32.35 14.30
CA SER A 79 -4.58 33.21 13.94
C SER A 79 -4.73 33.47 12.45
N ASP A 80 -3.64 33.36 11.68
CA ASP A 80 -3.61 33.91 10.33
C ASP A 80 -3.48 32.89 9.20
N LEU A 81 -3.05 31.65 9.41
CA LEU A 81 -2.93 30.64 8.34
C LEU A 81 -3.52 29.29 8.75
N GLU A 82 -4.30 28.67 7.86
CA GLU A 82 -4.75 27.30 8.08
C GLU A 82 -3.62 26.31 7.79
N THR A 83 -3.32 25.44 8.75
CA THR A 83 -2.42 24.31 8.52
C THR A 83 -3.03 23.34 7.49
N VAL A 84 -2.18 22.81 6.62
CA VAL A 84 -2.57 21.72 5.74
C VAL A 84 -2.75 20.50 6.63
N LYS A 85 -3.94 19.86 6.61
CA LYS A 85 -4.11 18.52 7.18
C LYS A 85 -3.19 17.56 6.44
N ARG A 86 -1.95 17.40 6.91
CA ARG A 86 -0.99 16.46 6.35
C ARG A 86 -1.36 15.07 6.85
N TYR A 87 -1.54 14.16 5.90
CA TYR A 87 -1.52 12.75 6.25
C TYR A 87 -0.07 12.37 6.55
N PRO A 88 0.16 11.54 7.58
CA PRO A 88 1.49 11.07 7.92
C PRO A 88 2.14 10.42 6.70
N ARG A 89 3.35 10.85 6.35
CA ARG A 89 4.11 10.36 5.18
C ARG A 89 4.68 8.97 5.42
N SER A 90 4.83 8.58 6.68
CA SER A 90 5.32 7.27 7.08
C SER A 90 4.72 6.83 8.42
N MET A 91 4.80 5.54 8.69
CA MET A 91 4.50 5.00 10.02
C MET A 91 5.46 5.55 11.08
N THR A 92 6.71 5.84 10.72
CA THR A 92 7.71 6.44 11.60
C THR A 92 7.30 7.82 12.13
N GLU A 93 6.73 8.66 11.27
CA GLU A 93 6.20 9.98 11.66
C GLU A 93 5.11 9.87 12.73
N LEU A 94 4.28 8.83 12.67
CA LEU A 94 3.24 8.56 13.68
C LEU A 94 3.78 8.00 15.00
N LEU A 95 5.03 7.54 15.02
CA LEU A 95 5.69 6.96 16.18
C LEU A 95 6.67 7.94 16.83
N GLN A 96 6.91 9.11 16.23
CA GLN A 96 7.69 10.18 16.85
C GLN A 96 7.04 10.63 18.16
N GLY A 97 7.85 10.68 19.22
CA GLY A 97 7.37 10.97 20.58
C GLY A 97 6.69 9.80 21.30
N LYS A 98 6.44 8.67 20.61
CA LYS A 98 6.02 7.40 21.22
C LYS A 98 7.19 6.42 21.38
N LEU A 99 8.10 6.41 20.42
CA LEU A 99 9.34 5.63 20.42
C LEU A 99 10.54 6.60 20.37
N THR A 100 11.66 6.13 20.91
CA THR A 100 12.98 6.77 20.78
C THR A 100 13.54 6.63 19.36
N GLU A 101 14.58 7.39 19.04
CA GLU A 101 15.23 7.31 17.72
C GLU A 101 15.85 5.94 17.46
N GLU A 102 16.47 5.33 18.47
CA GLU A 102 17.05 3.97 18.39
C GLU A 102 15.96 2.93 18.09
N GLU A 103 14.84 2.97 18.83
CA GLU A 103 13.71 2.06 18.60
C GLU A 103 13.06 2.23 17.22
N ILE A 104 13.02 3.46 16.70
CA ILE A 104 12.54 3.74 15.36
C ILE A 104 13.45 3.14 14.28
N GLU A 105 14.77 3.12 14.50
CA GLU A 105 15.73 2.54 13.57
C GLU A 105 15.62 1.00 13.50
N GLU A 106 15.34 0.36 14.64
CA GLU A 106 15.15 -1.10 14.73
C GLU A 106 13.83 -1.58 14.10
N LEU A 107 12.89 -0.66 13.88
CA LEU A 107 11.55 -0.99 13.41
C LEU A 107 11.57 -1.54 11.97
N LYS A 108 10.93 -2.71 11.78
CA LYS A 108 10.77 -3.28 10.44
C LYS A 108 9.81 -2.45 9.60
N LYS A 109 10.36 -1.68 8.67
CA LYS A 109 9.60 -0.75 7.81
C LYS A 109 8.70 -1.43 6.78
N SER A 110 8.98 -2.69 6.43
CA SER A 110 8.16 -3.46 5.48
C SER A 110 7.06 -4.25 6.18
N PHE A 111 5.86 -4.20 5.63
CA PHE A 111 4.72 -4.99 6.09
C PHE A 111 3.90 -5.49 4.90
N ASP A 112 3.07 -6.51 5.14
CA ASP A 112 2.20 -7.08 4.11
C ASP A 112 0.78 -6.51 4.25
N ILE A 113 0.20 -6.04 3.15
CA ILE A 113 -1.22 -5.66 3.07
C ILE A 113 -1.95 -6.74 2.28
N ILE A 114 -3.02 -7.28 2.87
CA ILE A 114 -3.90 -8.27 2.27
C ILE A 114 -5.34 -7.77 2.38
N GLY A 115 -5.83 -7.13 1.32
CA GLY A 115 -7.12 -6.45 1.34
C GLY A 115 -7.20 -5.40 2.47
N ASP A 116 -8.13 -5.59 3.41
CA ASP A 116 -8.34 -4.71 4.58
C ASP A 116 -7.49 -5.08 5.81
N VAL A 117 -6.54 -6.01 5.68
CA VAL A 117 -5.68 -6.50 6.77
C VAL A 117 -4.23 -6.10 6.54
N VAL A 118 -3.56 -5.63 7.59
CA VAL A 118 -2.11 -5.39 7.65
C VAL A 118 -1.46 -6.45 8.54
N ILE A 119 -0.33 -7.00 8.10
CA ILE A 119 0.47 -7.94 8.90
C ILE A 119 1.86 -7.37 9.11
N LEU A 120 2.17 -7.08 10.37
CA LEU A 120 3.45 -6.54 10.83
C LEU A 120 4.38 -7.64 11.35
N GLU A 121 5.64 -7.28 11.47
CA GLU A 121 6.66 -8.04 12.17
C GLU A 121 7.36 -7.07 13.13
N ILE A 122 7.22 -7.30 14.42
CA ILE A 122 7.76 -6.43 15.46
C ILE A 122 8.91 -7.20 16.13
N PRO A 123 10.13 -6.63 16.19
CA PRO A 123 11.24 -7.18 16.97
C PRO A 123 10.87 -7.40 18.43
N GLU A 124 11.48 -8.40 19.08
CA GLU A 124 11.20 -8.71 20.50
C GLU A 124 11.47 -7.51 21.41
N ASP A 125 12.50 -6.73 21.12
CA ASP A 125 12.88 -5.52 21.88
C ASP A 125 11.80 -4.42 21.81
N LEU A 126 10.97 -4.42 20.76
CA LEU A 126 9.87 -3.46 20.55
C LEU A 126 8.49 -3.99 20.97
N GLU A 127 8.44 -5.19 21.59
CA GLU A 127 7.18 -5.82 22.00
C GLU A 127 6.37 -4.97 22.98
N ALA A 128 7.05 -4.18 23.83
CA ALA A 128 6.41 -3.25 24.77
C ALA A 128 5.59 -2.16 24.05
N HIS A 129 5.98 -1.79 22.82
CA HIS A 129 5.37 -0.74 22.00
C HIS A 129 4.44 -1.28 20.90
N LYS A 130 4.11 -2.57 20.92
CA LYS A 130 3.37 -3.22 19.83
C LYS A 130 1.99 -2.60 19.55
N LYS A 131 1.33 -2.03 20.58
CA LYS A 131 0.02 -1.40 20.43
C LYS A 131 0.14 -0.07 19.70
N GLU A 132 1.10 0.75 20.10
CA GLU A 132 1.43 2.02 19.47
C GLU A 132 1.83 1.83 18.00
N ILE A 133 2.64 0.80 17.73
CA ILE A 133 3.04 0.40 16.38
C ILE A 133 1.82 -0.06 15.57
N GLY A 134 0.94 -0.87 16.18
CA GLY A 134 -0.31 -1.32 15.56
C GLY A 134 -1.26 -0.19 15.19
N GLU A 135 -1.48 0.76 16.10
CA GLU A 135 -2.29 1.96 15.87
C GLU A 135 -1.70 2.85 14.78
N ALA A 136 -0.38 3.05 14.79
CA ALA A 136 0.31 3.80 13.75
C ALA A 136 0.12 3.13 12.38
N ALA A 137 0.24 1.80 12.30
CA ALA A 137 -0.01 1.06 11.06
C ALA A 137 -1.47 1.18 10.58
N LEU A 138 -2.44 1.09 11.50
CA LEU A 138 -3.87 1.24 11.19
C LEU A 138 -4.15 2.65 10.64
N GLN A 139 -3.63 3.69 11.31
CA GLN A 139 -3.79 5.08 10.92
C GLN A 139 -3.08 5.40 9.59
N PHE A 140 -1.89 4.86 9.36
CA PHE A 140 -1.12 5.09 8.14
C PHE A 140 -1.76 4.41 6.93
N THR A 141 -2.13 3.13 7.07
CA THR A 141 -2.62 2.33 5.94
C THR A 141 -4.11 2.50 5.66
N LYS A 142 -4.87 3.07 6.61
CA LYS A 142 -6.33 3.21 6.55
C LYS A 142 -7.07 1.88 6.35
N ARG A 143 -6.47 0.80 6.84
CA ARG A 143 -7.05 -0.56 6.85
C ARG A 143 -7.85 -0.77 8.13
N LYS A 144 -8.53 -1.91 8.22
CA LYS A 144 -9.47 -2.19 9.32
C LYS A 144 -8.86 -3.00 10.44
N THR A 145 -7.84 -3.80 10.11
CA THR A 145 -7.27 -4.78 11.02
C THR A 145 -5.76 -4.82 10.87
N VAL A 146 -5.04 -4.82 11.99
CA VAL A 146 -3.58 -4.99 12.05
C VAL A 146 -3.25 -6.18 12.93
N TYR A 147 -2.55 -7.15 12.36
CA TYR A 147 -1.99 -8.29 13.08
C TYR A 147 -0.46 -8.21 13.15
N MET A 148 0.12 -8.91 14.10
CA MET A 148 1.55 -9.19 14.22
C MET A 148 1.83 -10.69 14.03
N LYS A 149 2.90 -11.00 13.31
CA LYS A 149 3.45 -12.37 13.23
C LYS A 149 3.99 -12.79 14.59
N ARG A 150 3.42 -13.85 15.19
CA ARG A 150 3.93 -14.47 16.42
C ARG A 150 4.86 -15.65 16.18
N SER A 151 4.81 -16.23 14.99
CA SER A 151 5.65 -17.37 14.64
C SER A 151 6.17 -17.27 13.21
N ALA A 152 7.26 -18.00 12.96
CA ALA A 152 7.59 -18.44 11.61
C ALA A 152 6.44 -19.26 11.01
N VAL A 153 6.45 -19.45 9.69
CA VAL A 153 5.54 -20.39 9.02
C VAL A 153 5.79 -21.80 9.56
N LYS A 154 4.75 -22.46 10.06
CA LYS A 154 4.86 -23.79 10.67
C LYS A 154 3.82 -24.76 10.08
N GLY A 155 4.10 -26.05 10.25
CA GLY A 155 3.18 -27.13 9.94
C GLY A 155 2.99 -27.39 8.45
N VAL A 156 2.23 -28.44 8.18
CA VAL A 156 1.92 -28.94 6.82
C VAL A 156 1.11 -27.91 6.02
N THR A 157 0.19 -27.20 6.68
CA THR A 157 -0.67 -26.17 6.07
C THR A 157 -0.02 -24.79 5.97
N ARG A 158 1.23 -24.65 6.43
CA ARG A 158 2.05 -23.42 6.31
C ARG A 158 1.36 -22.17 6.90
N VAL A 159 0.61 -22.33 7.98
CA VAL A 159 -0.07 -21.25 8.70
C VAL A 159 0.91 -20.55 9.66
N ARG A 160 0.63 -19.29 10.01
CA ARG A 160 1.34 -18.52 11.04
C ARG A 160 0.38 -18.13 12.15
N GLU A 161 0.88 -18.09 13.38
CA GLU A 161 0.15 -17.47 14.48
C GLU A 161 0.15 -15.95 14.33
N LEU A 162 -1.03 -15.36 14.44
CA LEU A 162 -1.27 -13.92 14.30
C LEU A 162 -1.94 -13.38 15.56
N GLU A 163 -1.38 -12.33 16.13
CA GLU A 163 -1.97 -11.59 17.24
C GLU A 163 -2.55 -10.26 16.74
N LEU A 164 -3.75 -9.90 17.17
CA LEU A 164 -4.34 -8.61 16.88
C LEU A 164 -3.60 -7.50 17.64
N LEU A 165 -3.14 -6.49 16.91
CA LEU A 165 -2.55 -5.29 17.51
C LEU A 165 -3.52 -4.12 17.57
N ALA A 166 -4.29 -3.89 16.49
CA ALA A 166 -5.19 -2.75 16.38
C ALA A 166 -6.33 -3.01 15.39
N GLY A 167 -7.44 -2.30 15.60
CA GLY A 167 -8.63 -2.36 14.74
C GLY A 167 -9.58 -3.51 15.09
N GLU A 168 -10.36 -3.95 14.10
CA GLU A 168 -11.35 -5.01 14.26
C GLU A 168 -10.69 -6.39 14.19
N ASP A 169 -11.03 -7.33 15.09
CA ASP A 169 -10.57 -8.73 14.99
C ASP A 169 -11.33 -9.49 13.89
N ASN A 170 -11.04 -9.15 12.64
CA ASN A 170 -11.60 -9.80 11.47
C ASN A 170 -10.48 -10.28 10.54
N PRO A 171 -10.15 -11.59 10.55
CA PRO A 171 -9.08 -12.11 9.71
C PRO A 171 -9.54 -12.40 8.27
N ILE A 172 -10.85 -12.28 7.99
CA ILE A 172 -11.42 -12.54 6.67
C ILE A 172 -11.40 -11.27 5.84
N THR A 173 -10.81 -11.35 4.65
CA THR A 173 -10.60 -10.21 3.76
C THR A 173 -10.71 -10.61 2.29
N ILE A 174 -10.75 -9.62 1.40
CA ILE A 174 -10.64 -9.83 -0.05
C ILE A 174 -9.41 -9.06 -0.55
N HIS A 175 -8.39 -9.79 -0.96
CA HIS A 175 -7.24 -9.25 -1.65
C HIS A 175 -7.55 -9.05 -3.14
N LYS A 176 -7.00 -8.01 -3.75
CA LYS A 176 -7.18 -7.72 -5.18
C LYS A 176 -5.83 -7.63 -5.86
N GLU A 177 -5.68 -8.34 -6.96
CA GLU A 177 -4.49 -8.29 -7.80
C GLU A 177 -4.85 -8.73 -9.22
N HIS A 178 -4.20 -8.16 -10.23
CA HIS A 178 -4.33 -8.57 -11.64
C HIS A 178 -5.77 -8.77 -12.13
N GLY A 179 -6.69 -7.90 -11.71
CA GLY A 179 -8.10 -7.98 -12.09
C GLY A 179 -8.91 -9.10 -11.41
N THR A 180 -8.31 -9.78 -10.43
CA THR A 180 -8.94 -10.84 -9.63
C THR A 180 -9.25 -10.40 -8.21
N ARG A 181 -10.16 -11.12 -7.57
CA ARG A 181 -10.51 -10.97 -6.15
C ARG A 181 -10.28 -12.30 -5.45
N LEU A 182 -9.50 -12.29 -4.38
CA LEU A 182 -9.10 -13.46 -3.63
C LEU A 182 -9.57 -13.28 -2.19
N LYS A 183 -10.68 -13.92 -1.83
CA LYS A 183 -11.19 -14.02 -0.47
C LYS A 183 -10.39 -15.06 0.30
N LEU A 184 -10.03 -14.73 1.53
CA LEU A 184 -9.26 -15.60 2.41
C LEU A 184 -9.44 -15.23 3.89
N ASP A 185 -9.08 -16.17 4.75
CA ASP A 185 -8.84 -15.95 6.18
C ASP A 185 -7.34 -16.03 6.46
N VAL A 186 -6.72 -14.90 6.80
CA VAL A 186 -5.27 -14.81 7.00
C VAL A 186 -4.75 -15.65 8.18
N LYS A 187 -5.62 -16.09 9.09
CA LYS A 187 -5.25 -16.96 10.22
C LYS A 187 -5.28 -18.45 9.86
N ASN A 188 -6.01 -18.85 8.82
CA ASN A 188 -6.23 -20.27 8.50
C ASN A 188 -5.58 -20.72 7.18
N VAL A 189 -5.11 -19.79 6.35
CA VAL A 189 -4.47 -20.12 5.07
C VAL A 189 -3.19 -19.32 4.85
N TYR A 190 -2.24 -19.92 4.14
CA TYR A 190 -1.07 -19.21 3.65
C TYR A 190 -1.42 -18.35 2.42
N PHE A 191 -1.00 -17.09 2.43
CA PHE A 191 -1.05 -16.23 1.26
C PHE A 191 0.08 -15.20 1.31
N SER A 192 0.69 -14.91 0.17
CA SER A 192 1.69 -13.85 0.03
C SER A 192 1.29 -12.87 -1.09
N PRO A 193 1.05 -11.59 -0.75
CA PRO A 193 0.80 -10.56 -1.77
C PRO A 193 2.04 -10.25 -2.61
N ARG A 194 3.24 -10.56 -2.09
CA ARG A 194 4.52 -10.31 -2.77
C ARG A 194 4.73 -11.16 -4.03
N LEU A 195 4.02 -12.29 -4.13
CA LEU A 195 4.07 -13.20 -5.28
C LEU A 195 3.15 -12.76 -6.43
N ALA A 196 2.49 -11.59 -6.34
CA ALA A 196 1.59 -11.12 -7.38
C ALA A 196 2.29 -11.01 -8.75
N THR A 197 3.50 -10.45 -8.81
CA THR A 197 4.25 -10.33 -10.07
C THR A 197 4.58 -11.68 -10.69
N GLU A 198 4.93 -12.67 -9.87
CA GLU A 198 5.21 -14.03 -10.32
C GLU A 198 3.97 -14.71 -10.88
N ARG A 199 2.80 -14.53 -10.24
CA ARG A 199 1.52 -15.02 -10.76
C ARG A 199 1.18 -14.42 -12.12
N LYS A 200 1.44 -13.12 -12.30
CA LYS A 200 1.26 -12.47 -13.60
C LYS A 200 2.18 -13.05 -14.66
N ARG A 201 3.47 -13.24 -14.33
CA ARG A 201 4.46 -13.83 -15.23
C ARG A 201 4.04 -15.22 -15.72
N VAL A 202 3.57 -16.08 -14.81
CA VAL A 202 3.08 -17.43 -15.18
C VAL A 202 1.81 -17.35 -16.03
N GLN A 203 0.86 -16.46 -15.69
CA GLN A 203 -0.34 -16.23 -16.50
C GLN A 203 -0.03 -15.75 -17.91
N GLU A 204 0.98 -14.90 -18.09
CA GLU A 204 1.41 -14.43 -19.41
C GLU A 204 2.09 -15.53 -20.23
N ALA A 205 2.88 -16.37 -19.56
CA ALA A 205 3.56 -17.51 -20.18
C ALA A 205 2.65 -18.72 -20.46
N THR A 206 1.39 -18.69 -20.02
CA THR A 206 0.40 -19.74 -20.24
C THR A 206 -0.32 -19.53 -21.57
N ASN A 207 -0.43 -20.60 -22.35
CA ASN A 207 -1.19 -20.64 -23.60
C ASN A 207 -2.63 -21.12 -23.37
N ASP A 208 -3.54 -20.71 -24.24
CA ASP A 208 -4.88 -21.28 -24.25
C ASP A 208 -4.83 -22.77 -24.62
N GLY A 209 -5.67 -23.57 -23.97
CA GLY A 209 -5.77 -25.01 -24.14
C GLY A 209 -4.87 -25.84 -23.22
N GLU A 210 -4.00 -25.23 -22.41
CA GLU A 210 -3.12 -25.98 -21.50
C GLU A 210 -3.92 -26.74 -20.42
N GLU A 211 -3.51 -27.99 -20.16
CA GLU A 211 -3.81 -28.76 -18.95
C GLU A 211 -2.76 -28.45 -17.88
N ILE A 212 -3.19 -27.83 -16.77
CA ILE A 212 -2.30 -27.32 -15.72
C ILE A 212 -2.58 -28.04 -14.41
N LEU A 213 -1.53 -28.45 -13.70
CA LEU A 213 -1.59 -28.89 -12.31
C LEU A 213 -0.92 -27.85 -11.41
N ASP A 214 -1.69 -27.28 -10.49
CA ASP A 214 -1.17 -26.54 -9.34
C ASP A 214 -1.13 -27.49 -8.13
N MET A 215 0.10 -27.83 -7.71
CA MET A 215 0.35 -28.85 -6.71
C MET A 215 0.07 -28.38 -5.28
N PHE A 216 0.13 -27.07 -5.02
CA PHE A 216 -0.01 -26.47 -3.69
C PHE A 216 -0.80 -25.15 -3.79
N ALA A 217 -2.04 -25.27 -4.27
CA ALA A 217 -2.79 -24.16 -4.80
C ALA A 217 -3.21 -23.13 -3.75
N GLY A 218 -3.25 -23.48 -2.47
CA GLY A 218 -3.80 -22.65 -1.41
C GLY A 218 -5.21 -22.18 -1.77
N ILE A 219 -5.46 -20.88 -1.67
CA ILE A 219 -6.74 -20.24 -2.06
C ILE A 219 -6.89 -20.06 -3.59
N GLY A 220 -6.00 -20.67 -4.37
CA GLY A 220 -5.86 -20.65 -5.83
C GLY A 220 -5.46 -19.31 -6.46
N PRO A 221 -4.49 -18.55 -5.92
CA PRO A 221 -4.11 -17.30 -6.54
C PRO A 221 -3.50 -17.49 -7.94
N PHE A 222 -2.74 -18.57 -8.18
CA PHE A 222 -2.29 -18.93 -9.54
C PHE A 222 -3.46 -19.35 -10.45
N PRO A 223 -4.26 -20.39 -10.09
CA PRO A 223 -5.38 -20.84 -10.91
C PRO A 223 -6.33 -19.71 -11.31
N ILE A 224 -6.72 -18.87 -10.36
CA ILE A 224 -7.68 -17.78 -10.58
C ILE A 224 -7.09 -16.70 -11.49
N VAL A 225 -5.83 -16.30 -11.29
CA VAL A 225 -5.18 -15.29 -12.14
C VAL A 225 -5.01 -15.83 -13.57
N ILE A 226 -4.61 -17.09 -13.74
CA ILE A 226 -4.46 -17.70 -15.06
C ILE A 226 -5.82 -17.81 -15.78
N ALA A 227 -6.80 -18.45 -15.15
CA ALA A 227 -8.14 -18.68 -15.72
C ALA A 227 -8.94 -17.39 -15.94
N LYS A 228 -8.51 -16.28 -15.35
CA LYS A 228 -9.09 -14.96 -15.61
C LYS A 228 -8.86 -14.50 -17.05
N GLU A 229 -7.71 -14.84 -17.62
CA GLU A 229 -7.27 -14.34 -18.93
C GLU A 229 -7.10 -15.45 -19.98
N LYS A 230 -6.96 -16.71 -19.57
CA LYS A 230 -6.68 -17.86 -20.43
C LYS A 230 -7.79 -18.90 -20.39
N ASN A 231 -8.08 -19.52 -21.53
CA ASN A 231 -8.97 -20.67 -21.63
C ASN A 231 -8.17 -21.93 -21.35
N VAL A 232 -8.19 -22.43 -20.11
CA VAL A 232 -7.35 -23.55 -19.65
C VAL A 232 -8.11 -24.49 -18.73
N ASN A 233 -7.62 -25.71 -18.58
CA ASN A 233 -8.10 -26.65 -17.58
C ASN A 233 -7.06 -26.76 -16.46
N ILE A 234 -7.45 -26.40 -15.24
CA ILE A 234 -6.55 -26.38 -14.09
C ILE A 234 -7.06 -27.37 -13.06
N THR A 235 -6.21 -28.31 -12.66
CA THR A 235 -6.38 -29.08 -11.43
C THR A 235 -5.58 -28.39 -10.32
N ALA A 236 -6.23 -28.01 -9.24
CA ALA A 236 -5.64 -27.28 -8.13
C ALA A 236 -5.77 -28.12 -6.87
N VAL A 237 -4.63 -28.55 -6.33
CA VAL A 237 -4.55 -29.45 -5.17
C VAL A 237 -4.00 -28.68 -3.98
N ASP A 238 -4.61 -28.85 -2.81
CA ASP A 238 -4.04 -28.39 -1.56
C ASP A 238 -4.50 -29.30 -0.41
N ILE A 239 -3.64 -29.52 0.56
CA ILE A 239 -3.93 -30.36 1.73
C ILE A 239 -4.78 -29.62 2.77
N ASN A 240 -4.80 -28.28 2.74
CA ASN A 240 -5.55 -27.46 3.67
C ASN A 240 -7.01 -27.28 3.22
N GLU A 241 -7.94 -27.87 3.98
CA GLU A 241 -9.38 -27.77 3.73
C GLU A 241 -9.92 -26.32 3.72
N TYR A 242 -9.35 -25.43 4.54
CA TYR A 242 -9.72 -24.01 4.54
C TYR A 242 -9.30 -23.34 3.23
N ALA A 243 -8.13 -23.70 2.73
CA ALA A 243 -7.61 -23.17 1.48
C ALA A 243 -8.49 -23.61 0.30
N ILE A 244 -8.88 -24.89 0.24
CA ILE A 244 -9.80 -25.41 -0.78
C ILE A 244 -11.20 -24.80 -0.66
N LYS A 245 -11.70 -24.56 0.56
CA LYS A 245 -12.96 -23.83 0.75
C LYS A 245 -12.88 -22.44 0.13
N TYR A 246 -11.83 -21.67 0.43
CA TYR A 246 -11.65 -20.33 -0.14
C TYR A 246 -11.37 -20.36 -1.63
N LEU A 247 -10.66 -21.36 -2.15
CA LEU A 247 -10.48 -21.56 -3.59
C LEU A 247 -11.84 -21.72 -4.29
N ASN A 248 -12.71 -22.59 -3.79
CA ASN A 248 -14.06 -22.74 -4.34
C ASN A 248 -14.89 -21.46 -4.28
N GLU A 249 -14.77 -20.67 -3.21
CA GLU A 249 -15.38 -19.35 -3.12
C GLU A 249 -14.78 -18.38 -4.15
N ASN A 250 -13.47 -18.43 -4.36
CA ASN A 250 -12.75 -17.56 -5.28
C ASN A 250 -13.07 -17.88 -6.75
N ILE A 251 -13.26 -19.15 -7.10
CA ILE A 251 -13.75 -19.55 -8.43
C ILE A 251 -15.09 -18.86 -8.70
N LYS A 252 -16.03 -18.91 -7.76
CA LYS A 252 -17.36 -18.28 -7.89
C LYS A 252 -17.29 -16.75 -7.86
N LEU A 253 -16.36 -16.18 -7.09
CA LEU A 253 -16.20 -14.74 -6.92
C LEU A 253 -15.67 -14.06 -8.20
N ASN A 254 -15.00 -14.81 -9.07
CA ASN A 254 -14.37 -14.28 -10.27
C ASN A 254 -15.13 -14.71 -11.52
N LYS A 255 -15.39 -13.75 -12.42
CA LYS A 255 -15.81 -14.05 -13.79
C LYS A 255 -14.59 -14.53 -14.57
N LEU A 256 -14.37 -15.84 -14.61
CA LEU A 256 -13.30 -16.49 -15.38
C LEU A 256 -13.64 -16.45 -16.89
N LYS A 257 -12.68 -16.80 -17.74
CA LYS A 257 -12.92 -17.01 -19.17
C LYS A 257 -13.95 -18.12 -19.40
N ASP A 258 -14.72 -18.01 -20.48
CA ASP A 258 -15.86 -18.90 -20.74
C ASP A 258 -15.46 -20.38 -20.81
N ASN A 259 -14.28 -20.68 -21.36
CA ASN A 259 -13.74 -22.05 -21.47
C ASN A 259 -12.61 -22.32 -20.48
N ALA A 260 -12.55 -21.61 -19.36
CA ALA A 260 -11.62 -21.89 -18.29
C ALA A 260 -12.28 -22.70 -17.17
N HIS A 261 -11.64 -23.79 -16.77
CA HIS A 261 -12.16 -24.70 -15.75
C HIS A 261 -11.11 -24.91 -14.66
N ILE A 262 -11.52 -24.78 -13.40
CA ILE A 262 -10.67 -25.06 -12.23
C ILE A 262 -11.35 -26.17 -11.42
N THR A 263 -10.66 -27.28 -11.23
CA THR A 263 -11.06 -28.38 -10.35
C THR A 263 -10.23 -28.32 -9.08
N ALA A 264 -10.85 -28.05 -7.94
CA ALA A 264 -10.20 -28.02 -6.64
C ALA A 264 -10.27 -29.39 -5.96
N ILE A 265 -9.13 -29.92 -5.49
CA ILE A 265 -9.02 -31.20 -4.79
C ILE A 265 -8.37 -30.98 -3.43
N CYS A 266 -9.03 -31.42 -2.37
CA CYS A 266 -8.45 -31.42 -1.03
C CYS A 266 -7.73 -32.74 -0.77
N GLY A 267 -6.42 -32.70 -0.58
CA GLY A 267 -5.63 -33.91 -0.31
C GLY A 267 -4.12 -33.69 -0.38
N ASP A 268 -3.36 -34.70 0.04
CA ASP A 268 -1.91 -34.73 -0.19
C ASP A 268 -1.64 -34.89 -1.69
N THR A 269 -0.79 -34.03 -2.24
CA THR A 269 -0.51 -34.00 -3.68
C THR A 269 0.05 -35.32 -4.20
N ASN A 270 0.82 -36.08 -3.41
CA ASN A 270 1.36 -37.38 -3.82
C ASN A 270 0.25 -38.45 -3.89
N GLU A 271 -0.67 -38.44 -2.92
CA GLU A 271 -1.82 -39.35 -2.92
C GLU A 271 -2.75 -39.04 -4.10
N VAL A 272 -3.07 -37.75 -4.28
CA VAL A 272 -3.92 -37.27 -5.39
C VAL A 272 -3.29 -37.59 -6.75
N ALA A 273 -1.97 -37.42 -6.89
CA ALA A 273 -1.24 -37.78 -8.10
C ALA A 273 -1.30 -39.28 -8.40
N SER A 274 -1.23 -40.12 -7.36
CA SER A 274 -1.20 -41.59 -7.51
C SER A 274 -2.58 -42.21 -7.76
N ASN A 275 -3.64 -41.52 -7.36
CA ASN A 275 -5.02 -41.99 -7.42
C ASN A 275 -5.84 -41.21 -8.46
N GLU A 276 -6.38 -40.05 -8.12
CA GLU A 276 -7.31 -39.26 -8.94
C GLU A 276 -6.69 -38.75 -10.25
N LEU A 277 -5.38 -38.50 -10.26
CA LEU A 277 -4.68 -37.98 -11.44
C LEU A 277 -3.85 -39.05 -12.17
N LYS A 278 -4.02 -40.33 -11.81
CA LYS A 278 -3.24 -41.43 -12.40
C LYS A 278 -3.41 -41.48 -13.92
N GLY A 279 -2.29 -41.35 -14.64
CA GLY A 279 -2.27 -41.40 -16.10
C GLY A 279 -2.72 -40.10 -16.79
N LYS A 280 -3.12 -39.06 -16.04
CA LYS A 280 -3.31 -37.72 -16.61
C LYS A 280 -1.96 -37.13 -17.01
N LYS A 281 -1.99 -36.34 -18.09
CA LYS A 281 -0.85 -35.54 -18.56
C LYS A 281 -1.18 -34.08 -18.38
N PHE A 282 -0.18 -33.31 -18.01
CA PHE A 282 -0.26 -31.87 -17.84
C PHE A 282 0.80 -31.22 -18.73
N ASP A 283 0.43 -30.14 -19.38
CA ASP A 283 1.35 -29.29 -20.14
C ASP A 283 2.20 -28.43 -19.20
N ARG A 284 1.66 -28.12 -18.00
CA ARG A 284 2.32 -27.30 -17.00
C ARG A 284 2.10 -27.80 -15.58
N LEU A 285 3.17 -27.74 -14.78
CA LEU A 285 3.15 -27.92 -13.33
C LEU A 285 3.50 -26.60 -12.64
N ILE A 286 2.77 -26.25 -11.59
CA ILE A 286 3.06 -25.15 -10.67
C ILE A 286 3.36 -25.79 -9.30
N MET A 287 4.52 -25.46 -8.74
CA MET A 287 5.08 -26.05 -7.50
C MET A 287 5.62 -24.96 -6.58
#